data_AF-A0A376P174-F1
#
_entry.id   AF-A0A376P174-F1
#
_cell.length_a   1.000
_cell.length_b   1.000
_cell.length_c   1.000
_cell.angle_alpha   90.00
_cell.angle_beta   90.00
_cell.angle_gamma   90.00
#
_symmetry.space_group_name_H-M   'P 1'
#
loop_
_entity.id
_entity.type
_entity.pdbx_description
1 polymer ?
#
loop_
_entity_poly.entity_id
_entity_poly.type
_entity_poly.pdbx_seq_one_letter_code
_entity_poly.pdbx_strand_id
1 'polypeptide(L)'
;MRFVAINFEPVVGEILEKIDDGQMGVILKRMMVRAASKVAERYGVQALVTGEALGQVSSQTLTNLRLIDNVSDTLILRPLISYDKEHIINLARQIGTEDFARTMPEYCGVISKSPTVESG
;
A
#
# COMPACT_ATOMS: atom_id res chain seq x y z
N MET A 1 -14.48 -3.61 17.37
CA MET A 1 -13.57 -3.29 16.24
C MET A 1 -14.26 -2.27 15.35
N ARG A 2 -13.59 -1.17 14.98
CA ARG A 2 -14.15 -0.15 14.09
C ARG A 2 -13.53 -0.32 12.70
N PHE A 3 -14.36 -0.48 11.69
CA PHE A 3 -13.94 -0.59 10.30
C PHE A 3 -14.36 0.68 9.55
N VAL A 4 -13.43 1.27 8.80
CA VAL A 4 -13.66 2.49 8.01
C VAL A 4 -13.34 2.15 6.56
N ALA A 5 -14.36 2.23 5.70
CA ALA A 5 -14.20 2.06 4.25
C ALA A 5 -14.11 3.45 3.59
N ILE A 6 -13.14 3.62 2.68
CA ILE A 6 -12.95 4.84 1.90
C ILE A 6 -12.96 4.43 0.43
N ASN A 7 -13.88 4.98 -0.37
CA ASN A 7 -13.88 4.72 -1.81
C ASN A 7 -12.68 5.43 -2.46
N PHE A 8 -11.75 4.66 -3.03
CA PHE A 8 -10.56 5.15 -3.71
C PHE A 8 -10.66 5.12 -5.23
N GLU A 9 -11.75 4.61 -5.80
CA GLU A 9 -11.99 4.56 -7.26
C GLU A 9 -11.71 5.88 -7.98
N PRO A 10 -12.25 7.05 -7.56
CA PRO A 10 -11.97 8.31 -8.25
C PRO A 10 -10.50 8.73 -8.14
N VAL A 11 -9.84 8.40 -7.03
CA VAL A 11 -8.40 8.71 -6.84
C VAL A 11 -7.56 7.83 -7.77
N VAL A 12 -7.92 6.57 -7.93
CA VAL A 12 -7.23 5.65 -8.85
C VAL A 12 -7.43 6.09 -10.30
N GLY A 13 -8.64 6.48 -10.68
CA GLY A 13 -8.92 7.01 -12.04
C GLY A 13 -8.02 8.21 -12.38
N GLU A 14 -7.94 9.19 -11.47
CA GLU A 14 -7.07 10.35 -11.63
C GLU A 14 -5.58 10.00 -11.73
N ILE A 15 -5.12 9.00 -10.97
CA ILE A 15 -3.73 8.53 -11.04
C ILE A 15 -3.45 7.88 -12.39
N LEU A 16 -4.37 7.05 -12.90
CA LEU A 16 -4.22 6.37 -14.19
C LEU A 16 -4.18 7.36 -15.37
N GLU A 17 -4.89 8.48 -15.26
CA GLU A 17 -4.93 9.50 -16.32
C GLU A 17 -3.73 10.45 -16.31
N LYS A 18 -3.18 10.77 -15.13
CA LYS A 18 -2.31 11.95 -14.96
C LYS A 18 -0.89 11.65 -14.48
N ILE A 19 -0.59 10.41 -14.08
CA ILE A 19 0.69 10.07 -13.46
C ILE A 19 1.42 9.03 -14.30
N ASP A 20 2.73 9.19 -14.47
CA ASP A 20 3.56 8.20 -15.16
C ASP A 20 3.55 6.85 -14.43
N ASP A 21 3.51 5.75 -15.18
CA ASP A 21 3.43 4.37 -14.67
C ASP A 21 4.44 4.07 -13.55
N GLY A 22 5.67 4.59 -13.68
CA GLY A 22 6.74 4.39 -12.70
C GLY A 22 6.51 5.03 -11.32
N GLN A 23 5.58 5.98 -11.21
CA GLN A 23 5.28 6.72 -9.98
C GLN A 23 3.89 6.44 -9.40
N MET A 24 3.00 5.81 -10.17
CA MET A 24 1.60 5.58 -9.76
C MET A 24 1.49 4.90 -8.39
N GLY A 25 2.30 3.87 -8.12
CA GLY A 25 2.27 3.15 -6.85
C GLY A 25 2.66 4.02 -5.64
N VAL A 26 3.65 4.90 -5.81
CA VAL A 26 4.07 5.85 -4.76
C VAL A 26 3.00 6.90 -4.52
N ILE A 27 2.40 7.44 -5.59
CA ILE A 27 1.31 8.42 -5.49
C ILE A 27 0.07 7.82 -4.83
N LEU A 28 -0.33 6.61 -5.21
CA LEU A 28 -1.47 5.93 -4.58
C LEU A 28 -1.26 5.76 -3.08
N LYS A 29 -0.10 5.24 -2.67
CA LYS A 29 0.24 5.07 -1.25
C LYS A 29 0.23 6.41 -0.50
N ARG A 30 0.77 7.47 -1.11
CA ARG A 30 0.71 8.83 -0.53
C ARG A 30 -0.72 9.29 -0.29
N MET A 31 -1.63 9.02 -1.23
CA MET A 31 -3.05 9.36 -1.06
C MET A 31 -3.71 8.51 0.03
N MET A 32 -3.40 7.21 0.12
CA MET A 32 -3.89 6.33 1.19
C MET A 32 -3.43 6.80 2.57
N VAL A 33 -2.15 7.18 2.72
CA VAL A 33 -1.61 7.71 3.97
C VAL A 33 -2.29 9.01 4.36
N ARG A 34 -2.52 9.94 3.41
CA ARG A 34 -3.28 11.18 3.68
C ARG A 34 -4.69 10.88 4.20
N ALA A 35 -5.38 9.94 3.56
CA ALA A 35 -6.73 9.55 3.97
C ALA A 35 -6.72 8.89 5.37
N ALA A 36 -5.81 7.95 5.61
CA ALA A 36 -5.64 7.28 6.89
C ALA A 36 -5.27 8.26 8.02
N SER A 37 -4.48 9.29 7.73
CA SER A 37 -4.07 10.31 8.71
C SER A 37 -5.24 11.18 9.15
N LYS A 38 -6.11 11.58 8.21
CA LYS A 38 -7.38 12.28 8.53
C LYS A 38 -8.30 11.41 9.39
N VAL A 39 -8.34 10.11 9.12
CA VAL A 39 -9.08 9.15 9.94
C VAL A 39 -8.45 9.05 11.34
N ALA A 40 -7.12 8.99 11.43
CA ALA A 40 -6.41 8.92 12.70
C ALA A 40 -6.67 10.14 13.57
N GLU A 41 -6.56 11.34 13.01
CA GLU A 41 -6.88 12.61 13.68
C GLU A 41 -8.32 12.62 14.23
N ARG A 42 -9.30 12.26 13.39
CA ARG A 42 -10.72 12.22 13.78
C ARG A 42 -11.00 11.28 14.95
N TYR A 43 -10.20 10.23 15.11
CA TYR A 43 -10.38 9.22 16.15
C TYR A 43 -9.34 9.31 17.27
N GLY A 44 -8.47 10.32 17.27
CA GLY A 44 -7.41 10.47 18.27
C GLY A 44 -6.38 9.32 18.26
N VAL A 45 -6.16 8.69 17.10
CA VAL A 45 -5.18 7.62 16.92
C VAL A 45 -3.79 8.23 16.72
N GLN A 46 -2.80 7.73 17.47
CA GLN A 46 -1.45 8.31 17.52
C GLN A 46 -0.50 7.80 16.44
N ALA A 47 -0.81 6.66 15.83
CA ALA A 47 0.05 6.03 14.84
C ALA A 47 -0.74 5.23 13.80
N LEU A 48 -0.22 5.17 12.59
CA LEU A 48 -0.63 4.25 11.54
C LEU A 48 0.31 3.03 11.56
N VAL A 49 -0.21 1.87 11.19
CA VAL A 49 0.58 0.64 11.04
C VAL A 49 0.43 0.15 9.60
N THR A 50 1.54 -0.13 8.92
CA THR A 50 1.53 -0.69 7.56
C THR A 50 2.32 -2.00 7.50
N GLY A 51 1.97 -2.87 6.55
CA GLY A 51 2.68 -4.13 6.28
C GLY A 51 3.86 -3.98 5.31
N GLU A 52 4.43 -2.78 5.16
CA GLU A 52 5.54 -2.56 4.23
C GLU A 52 6.84 -3.22 4.72
N ALA A 53 7.54 -3.87 3.80
CA ALA A 53 8.86 -4.48 3.99
C ALA A 53 9.87 -3.82 3.05
N LEU A 54 11.15 -3.71 3.41
CA LEU A 54 12.17 -3.14 2.52
C LEU A 54 12.53 -4.10 1.40
N GLY A 55 12.64 -3.58 0.17
CA GLY A 55 13.26 -4.30 -0.95
C GLY A 55 12.44 -5.46 -1.53
N GLN A 56 11.20 -5.69 -1.10
CA GLN A 56 10.36 -6.77 -1.62
C GLN A 56 9.66 -6.41 -2.95
N VAL A 57 9.37 -5.14 -3.19
CA VAL A 57 8.85 -4.61 -4.47
C VAL A 57 9.50 -3.28 -4.83
N SER A 58 9.45 -2.88 -6.10
CA SER A 58 10.07 -1.63 -6.60
C SER A 58 9.58 -0.36 -5.87
N SER A 59 8.34 -0.36 -5.38
CA SER A 59 7.77 0.77 -4.63
C SER A 59 8.27 0.86 -3.17
N GLN A 60 9.05 -0.11 -2.67
CA GLN A 60 9.51 -0.21 -1.28
C GLN A 60 11.03 0.00 -1.15
N THR A 61 11.55 1.00 -1.86
CA THR A 61 12.90 1.53 -1.61
C THR A 61 12.86 2.53 -0.45
N LEU A 62 13.99 2.76 0.23
CA LEU A 62 14.09 3.78 1.28
C LEU A 62 13.65 5.17 0.79
N THR A 63 14.00 5.51 -0.45
CA THR A 63 13.58 6.77 -1.09
C THR A 63 12.07 6.86 -1.21
N ASN A 64 11.41 5.81 -1.70
CA ASN A 64 9.97 5.79 -1.87
C ASN A 64 9.23 5.80 -0.52
N LEU A 65 9.72 5.07 0.48
CA LEU A 65 9.15 5.09 1.83
C LEU A 65 9.23 6.49 2.45
N ARG A 66 10.37 7.18 2.31
CA ARG A 66 10.51 8.56 2.76
C ARG A 66 9.52 9.50 2.04
N LEU A 67 9.34 9.33 0.74
CA LEU A 67 8.35 10.11 -0.01
C LEU A 67 6.92 9.82 0.46
N ILE A 68 6.60 8.57 0.82
CA ILE A 68 5.29 8.22 1.38
C ILE A 68 5.09 8.85 2.75
N ASP A 69 6.10 8.83 3.62
CA ASP A 69 6.00 9.37 4.98
C ASP A 69 5.78 10.88 5.00
N ASN A 70 6.44 11.62 4.12
CA ASN A 70 6.40 13.09 4.06
C ASN A 70 5.01 13.70 3.75
N VAL A 71 3.95 12.89 3.60
CA VAL A 71 2.58 13.39 3.41
C VAL A 71 1.73 13.37 4.68
N SER A 72 2.30 12.93 5.80
CA SER A 72 1.63 12.88 7.09
C SER A 72 2.60 13.16 8.23
N ASP A 73 2.12 13.88 9.24
CA ASP A 73 2.81 14.04 10.52
C ASP A 73 2.49 12.90 11.51
N THR A 74 1.58 11.98 11.14
CA THR A 74 1.24 10.81 11.97
C THR A 74 2.37 9.78 11.90
N LEU A 75 2.78 9.26 13.06
CA LEU A 75 3.80 8.21 13.15
C LEU A 75 3.37 6.96 12.36
N ILE A 76 4.21 6.48 11.44
CA ILE A 76 3.96 5.25 10.68
C ILE A 76 4.88 4.14 11.18
N LEU A 77 4.29 3.10 11.77
CA LEU A 77 4.97 1.90 12.25
C LEU A 77 4.98 0.82 11.16
N ARG A 78 6.14 0.22 10.94
CA ARG A 78 6.38 -0.80 9.90
C ARG A 78 6.97 -2.06 10.51
N PRO A 79 6.18 -2.90 11.20
CA PRO A 79 6.68 -4.07 11.90
C PRO A 79 7.38 -5.09 10.99
N LEU A 80 7.08 -5.09 9.69
CA LEU A 80 7.65 -6.02 8.71
C LEU A 80 8.85 -5.43 7.94
N ILE A 81 9.34 -4.24 8.32
CA ILE A 81 10.30 -3.47 7.51
C ILE A 81 11.58 -4.24 7.17
N SER A 82 12.04 -5.11 8.07
CA SER A 82 13.26 -5.91 7.95
C SER A 82 13.00 -7.38 7.60
N TYR A 83 11.75 -7.78 7.42
CA TYR A 83 11.41 -9.18 7.19
C TYR A 83 11.56 -9.51 5.71
N ASP A 84 12.11 -10.68 5.41
CA ASP A 84 12.05 -11.25 4.07
C ASP A 84 10.66 -11.86 3.78
N LYS A 85 10.43 -12.20 2.52
CA LYS A 85 9.13 -12.69 2.05
C LYS A 85 8.75 -14.02 2.70
N GLU A 86 9.70 -14.94 2.84
CA GLU A 86 9.45 -16.25 3.45
C GLU A 86 9.07 -16.12 4.92
N HIS A 87 9.73 -15.21 5.64
CA HIS A 87 9.40 -14.93 7.03
C HIS A 87 7.98 -14.36 7.17
N ILE A 88 7.57 -13.43 6.29
CA ILE A 88 6.19 -12.89 6.30
C ILE A 88 5.17 -14.00 5.99
N ILE A 89 5.44 -14.86 5.00
CA ILE A 89 4.55 -15.96 4.64
C ILE A 89 4.43 -16.97 5.79
N ASN A 90 5.54 -17.33 6.44
CA ASN A 90 5.53 -18.24 7.58
C ASN A 90 4.81 -17.64 8.78
N LEU A 91 4.97 -16.34 9.02
CA LEU A 91 4.19 -15.63 10.04
C LEU A 91 2.69 -15.67 9.69
N ALA A 92 2.32 -15.40 8.43
CA ALA A 92 0.93 -15.44 7.97
C ALA A 92 0.30 -16.82 8.16
N ARG A 93 1.05 -17.90 7.88
CA ARG A 93 0.68 -19.30 8.19
C ARG A 93 0.43 -19.50 9.67
N GLN A 94 1.41 -19.10 10.50
CA GLN A 94 1.37 -19.30 11.94
C GLN A 94 0.17 -18.61 12.59
N ILE A 95 -0.23 -17.42 12.09
CA ILE A 95 -1.37 -16.67 12.62
C ILE A 95 -2.69 -16.95 11.88
N GLY A 96 -2.72 -17.91 10.94
CA GLY A 96 -3.92 -18.33 10.22
C GLY A 96 -4.46 -17.31 9.21
N THR A 97 -3.60 -16.47 8.64
CA THR A 97 -3.98 -15.43 7.65
C THR A 97 -3.57 -15.75 6.21
N GLU A 98 -2.79 -16.82 5.98
CA GLU A 98 -2.33 -17.19 4.63
C GLU A 98 -3.49 -17.42 3.65
N ASP A 99 -4.53 -18.16 4.06
CA ASP A 99 -5.65 -18.50 3.17
C ASP A 99 -6.46 -17.27 2.76
N PHE A 100 -6.64 -16.32 3.68
CA PHE A 100 -7.28 -15.04 3.39
C PHE A 100 -6.43 -14.18 2.45
N ALA A 101 -5.11 -14.13 2.68
CA ALA A 101 -4.21 -13.38 1.80
C ALA A 101 -4.19 -13.95 0.37
N ARG A 102 -4.24 -15.28 0.23
CA ARG A 102 -4.20 -15.99 -1.06
C ARG A 102 -5.42 -15.73 -1.94
N THR A 103 -6.57 -15.42 -1.34
CA THR A 103 -7.83 -15.17 -2.05
C THR A 103 -8.06 -13.70 -2.36
N MET A 104 -7.20 -12.80 -1.87
CA MET A 104 -7.38 -11.37 -2.03
C MET A 104 -6.90 -10.89 -3.40
N PRO A 105 -7.74 -10.17 -4.18
CA PRO A 105 -7.32 -9.65 -5.48
C PRO A 105 -6.21 -8.61 -5.32
N GLU A 106 -5.12 -8.78 -6.08
CA GLU A 106 -4.02 -7.81 -6.11
C GLU A 106 -4.41 -6.56 -6.90
N TYR A 107 -4.82 -5.50 -6.20
CA TYR A 107 -5.11 -4.20 -6.83
C TYR A 107 -3.87 -3.50 -7.39
N CYS A 108 -2.66 -3.82 -6.92
CA CYS A 108 -1.42 -3.35 -7.54
C CYS A 108 -1.31 -3.81 -9.01
N GLY A 109 -1.90 -4.97 -9.36
CA GLY A 109 -1.97 -5.48 -10.73
C GLY A 109 -2.87 -4.68 -11.67
N VAL A 110 -3.80 -3.86 -11.13
CA VAL A 110 -4.67 -2.97 -11.92
C VAL A 110 -3.91 -1.71 -12.38
N ILE A 111 -2.83 -1.36 -11.68
CA ILE A 111 -2.01 -0.17 -11.93
C ILE A 111 -0.79 -0.55 -12.79
N SER A 112 -0.32 -1.79 -12.72
CA SER A 112 0.63 -2.34 -13.68
C SER A 112 -0.12 -2.84 -14.91
N LYS A 113 -0.30 -2.02 -15.93
CA LYS A 113 -0.66 -2.54 -17.26
C LYS A 113 0.35 -3.62 -17.66
N SER A 114 -0.07 -4.87 -17.76
CA SER A 114 0.51 -5.76 -18.77
C SER A 114 0.22 -5.10 -20.13
N PRO A 115 1.22 -4.86 -20.99
CA PRO A 115 0.96 -4.27 -22.30
C PRO A 115 -0.06 -5.14 -23.01
N THR A 116 -1.14 -4.51 -23.45
CA THR A 116 -2.14 -5.15 -24.30
C THR A 116 -1.39 -5.72 -25.50
N VAL A 117 -1.40 -7.04 -25.65
CA VAL A 117 -1.03 -7.70 -26.89
C VAL A 117 -1.93 -7.12 -27.98
N GLU A 118 -1.36 -6.29 -28.85
CA GLU A 118 -1.94 -6.04 -30.16
C GLU A 118 -1.81 -7.34 -30.95
N SER A 119 -2.91 -8.08 -31.02
CA SER A 119 -3.08 -9.14 -32.00
C SER A 119 -3.62 -8.50 -33.27
N GLY A 120 -2.76 -8.35 -34.27
CA GLY A 120 -3.17 -8.21 -35.66
C GLY A 120 -3.76 -9.50 -36.23
#